data_AF-A0A182T1C4-F1
#
_entry.id   AF-A0A182T1C4-F1
#
_cell.length_a   1.000
_cell.length_b   1.000
_cell.length_c   1.000
_cell.angle_alpha   90.00
_cell.angle_beta   90.00
_cell.angle_gamma   90.00
#
_symmetry.space_group_name_H-M   'P 1'
#
loop_
_entity.id
_entity.type
_entity.pdbx_description
1 polymer ?
#
loop_
_entity_poly.entity_id
_entity_poly.type
_entity_poly.pdbx_seq_one_letter_code
_entity_poly.pdbx_strand_id
1 'polypeptide(L)'
;MMKSLAEQNQTNTPHSGRCFQPIFFRSPVNFIGANGKVEAVEYVVNKLADGRAIPTDQRETIPTDLVCRSIGYRAVSVDNHINFDERKGCVLNAGGRVLKRNLTGSDQTIDDIEDKYESGLYASGWLATGPTGVILTTMNNSFGVADLVCRDFKSNTIRLKTSLPGLDLSGRTYVNWSGWKAIDREEVRLGQAKEKPREKLTCIKRMLQIASNASE
;
A
#
# COMPACT_ATOMS: atom_id res chain seq x y z
N MET A 1 -19.29 26.31 -12.22
CA MET A 1 -19.20 25.11 -13.07
C MET A 1 -17.72 24.86 -13.31
N MET A 2 -17.16 23.68 -12.96
CA MET A 2 -15.74 23.42 -13.19
C MET A 2 -15.49 23.32 -14.69
N LYS A 3 -14.60 24.18 -15.20
CA LYS A 3 -14.36 24.38 -16.62
C LYS A 3 -13.67 23.16 -17.26
N SER A 4 -14.10 22.76 -18.45
CA SER A 4 -13.42 21.75 -19.28
C SER A 4 -11.97 22.18 -19.61
N LEU A 5 -11.09 21.25 -20.04
CA LEU A 5 -9.71 21.60 -20.43
C LEU A 5 -9.70 22.65 -21.55
N ALA A 6 -10.61 22.54 -22.51
CA ALA A 6 -10.82 23.53 -23.56
C ALA A 6 -11.22 24.91 -23.00
N GLU A 7 -12.06 24.95 -21.96
CA GLU A 7 -12.44 26.20 -21.27
C GLU A 7 -11.33 26.76 -20.36
N GLN A 8 -10.41 25.92 -19.88
CA GLN A 8 -9.21 26.34 -19.14
C GLN A 8 -8.16 26.95 -20.08
N ASN A 9 -8.01 26.40 -21.29
CA ASN A 9 -7.10 26.89 -22.32
C ASN A 9 -7.49 28.29 -22.85
N GLN A 10 -8.76 28.68 -22.77
CA GLN A 10 -9.22 30.01 -23.21
C GLN A 10 -8.77 31.17 -22.30
N THR A 11 -8.28 30.89 -21.09
CA THR A 11 -7.93 31.93 -20.09
C THR A 11 -6.43 32.12 -19.84
N ASN A 12 -5.55 31.33 -20.47
CA ASN A 12 -4.12 31.35 -20.11
C ASN A 12 -3.24 31.97 -21.19
N THR A 13 -2.74 33.17 -20.88
CA THR A 13 -1.43 33.64 -21.32
C THR A 13 -0.40 32.52 -21.03
N PRO A 14 0.53 32.18 -21.94
CA PRO A 14 1.51 31.14 -21.67
C PRO A 14 2.30 31.47 -20.42
N HIS A 15 2.15 30.66 -19.36
CA HIS A 15 2.99 30.78 -18.18
C HIS A 15 4.42 30.40 -18.58
N SER A 16 5.36 31.34 -18.46
CA SER A 16 6.78 31.03 -18.61
C SER A 16 7.24 30.22 -17.39
N GLY A 17 7.42 28.90 -17.55
CA GLY A 17 7.98 28.03 -16.51
C GLY A 17 7.21 26.73 -16.28
N ARG A 18 7.45 26.11 -15.12
CA ARG A 18 6.78 24.86 -14.72
C ARG A 18 5.38 25.18 -14.22
N CYS A 19 4.39 24.45 -14.72
CA CYS A 19 2.98 24.57 -14.31
C CYS A 19 2.49 23.26 -13.69
N PHE A 20 1.62 23.36 -12.69
CA PHE A 20 0.84 22.23 -12.17
C PHE A 20 -0.64 22.50 -12.45
N GLN A 21 -1.28 21.60 -13.19
CA GLN A 21 -2.66 21.76 -13.63
C GLN A 21 -3.51 20.55 -13.25
N PRO A 22 -4.37 20.66 -12.23
CA PRO A 22 -5.39 19.66 -11.93
C PRO A 22 -6.45 19.62 -13.02
N ILE A 23 -6.66 18.45 -13.63
CA ILE A 23 -7.72 18.22 -14.60
C ILE A 23 -8.72 17.23 -14.00
N PHE A 24 -9.97 17.66 -13.87
CA PHE A 24 -11.04 16.86 -13.26
C PHE A 24 -11.94 16.23 -14.33
N PHE A 25 -12.74 15.26 -13.89
CA PHE A 25 -13.72 14.58 -14.75
C PHE A 25 -13.10 13.94 -16.00
N ARG A 26 -11.95 13.29 -15.83
CA ARG A 26 -11.27 12.53 -16.89
C ARG A 26 -10.95 11.14 -16.38
N SER A 27 -11.30 10.13 -17.17
CA SER A 27 -10.84 8.77 -16.95
C SER A 27 -9.92 8.37 -18.11
N PRO A 28 -8.68 7.91 -17.87
CA PRO A 28 -7.81 7.44 -18.93
C PRO A 28 -8.40 6.18 -19.55
N VAL A 29 -8.52 6.14 -20.87
CA VAL A 29 -9.08 5.01 -21.64
C VAL A 29 -8.07 4.35 -22.56
N ASN A 30 -7.02 5.07 -22.99
CA ASN A 30 -5.97 4.50 -23.81
C ASN A 30 -4.63 5.21 -23.60
N PHE A 31 -3.53 4.45 -23.65
CA PHE A 31 -2.17 4.99 -23.69
C PHE A 31 -1.66 4.89 -25.13
N ILE A 32 -1.41 6.05 -25.74
CA ILE A 32 -0.98 6.16 -27.13
C ILE A 32 0.54 6.33 -27.13
N GLY A 33 1.22 5.56 -27.98
CA GLY A 33 2.64 5.76 -28.27
C GLY A 33 3.24 4.58 -29.02
N ALA A 34 4.52 4.68 -29.33
CA ALA A 34 5.25 3.68 -30.09
C ALA A 34 6.52 3.24 -29.33
N ASN A 35 7.04 2.05 -29.67
CA ASN A 35 8.33 1.55 -29.19
C ASN A 35 8.49 1.55 -27.66
N GLY A 36 7.41 1.26 -26.93
CA GLY A 36 7.40 1.21 -25.46
C GLY A 36 7.43 2.58 -24.77
N LYS A 37 7.23 3.67 -25.51
CA LYS A 37 7.13 5.04 -24.98
C LYS A 37 5.69 5.52 -25.11
N VAL A 38 5.25 6.30 -24.12
CA VAL A 38 3.97 7.02 -24.19
C VAL A 38 4.21 8.37 -24.88
N GLU A 39 3.29 8.76 -25.73
CA GLU A 39 3.29 10.04 -26.47
C GLU A 39 2.03 10.84 -26.16
N ALA A 40 0.93 10.17 -25.81
CA ALA A 40 -0.29 10.80 -25.34
C ALA A 40 -1.15 9.85 -24.49
N VAL A 41 -2.10 10.42 -23.76
CA VAL A 41 -3.16 9.66 -23.09
C VAL A 41 -4.50 10.12 -23.62
N GLU A 42 -5.32 9.16 -24.06
CA GLU A 42 -6.71 9.40 -24.39
C GLU A 42 -7.57 9.29 -23.13
N TYR A 43 -8.44 10.26 -22.93
CA TYR A 43 -9.38 10.34 -21.82
C TYR A 43 -10.80 10.37 -22.34
N VAL A 44 -11.71 9.79 -21.57
CA VAL A 44 -13.14 10.10 -21.67
C VAL A 44 -13.49 11.21 -20.69
N VAL A 45 -14.35 12.14 -21.13
CA VAL A 45 -14.94 13.17 -20.27
C VAL A 45 -16.03 12.55 -19.43
N ASN A 46 -15.98 12.76 -18.12
CA ASN A 46 -16.98 12.27 -17.18
C ASN A 46 -17.99 13.35 -16.79
N LYS A 47 -19.17 12.93 -16.37
CA LYS A 47 -20.11 13.74 -15.56
C LYS A 47 -20.28 13.13 -14.18
N LEU A 48 -20.63 13.93 -13.19
CA LEU A 48 -20.98 13.43 -11.86
C LEU A 48 -22.45 13.03 -11.84
N ALA A 49 -22.75 11.78 -11.47
CA ALA A 49 -24.10 11.31 -11.17
C ALA A 49 -24.04 10.38 -9.96
N ASP A 50 -24.92 10.59 -8.97
CA ASP A 50 -25.02 9.78 -7.76
C ASP A 50 -23.68 9.57 -7.03
N GLY A 51 -22.87 10.62 -6.95
CA GLY A 51 -21.55 10.60 -6.31
C GLY A 51 -20.48 9.81 -7.08
N ARG A 52 -20.74 9.42 -8.33
CA ARG A 52 -19.83 8.65 -9.19
C ARG A 52 -19.53 9.39 -10.49
N ALA A 53 -18.33 9.15 -11.04
CA ALA A 53 -17.97 9.59 -12.37
C ALA A 53 -18.59 8.65 -13.41
N ILE A 54 -19.43 9.18 -14.29
CA ILE A 54 -20.06 8.45 -15.39
C ILE A 54 -19.46 8.96 -16.71
N PRO A 55 -18.96 8.07 -17.59
CA PRO A 55 -18.40 8.47 -18.87
C PRO A 55 -19.47 9.10 -19.78
N THR A 56 -19.06 10.07 -20.57
CA THR A 56 -19.83 10.64 -21.67
C THR A 56 -19.27 10.14 -23.01
N ASP A 57 -19.84 10.58 -24.13
CA ASP A 57 -19.33 10.26 -25.46
C ASP A 57 -18.13 11.14 -25.88
N GLN A 58 -17.80 12.17 -25.09
CA GLN A 58 -16.71 13.08 -25.41
C GLN A 58 -15.34 12.50 -25.03
N ARG A 59 -14.37 12.65 -25.92
CA ARG A 59 -13.00 12.18 -25.77
C ARG A 59 -12.01 13.32 -25.93
N GLU A 60 -10.90 13.25 -25.20
CA GLU A 60 -9.81 14.21 -25.27
C GLU A 60 -8.47 13.48 -25.23
N THR A 61 -7.54 13.86 -26.09
CA THR A 61 -6.18 13.31 -26.10
C THR A 61 -5.22 14.38 -25.61
N ILE A 62 -4.44 14.06 -24.58
CA ILE A 62 -3.45 14.97 -24.01
C ILE A 62 -2.05 14.44 -24.33
N PRO A 63 -1.22 15.18 -25.10
CA PRO A 63 0.18 14.82 -25.34
C PRO A 63 0.95 14.74 -24.02
N THR A 64 1.73 13.67 -23.82
CA THR A 64 2.44 13.41 -22.57
C THR A 64 3.53 12.35 -22.78
N ASP A 65 4.73 12.61 -22.28
CA ASP A 65 5.89 11.71 -22.40
C ASP A 65 6.08 10.78 -21.18
N LEU A 66 5.34 11.01 -20.09
CA LEU A 66 5.41 10.21 -18.85
C LEU A 66 4.03 10.12 -18.17
N VAL A 67 3.61 8.91 -17.84
CA VAL A 67 2.41 8.66 -17.05
C VAL A 67 2.76 7.94 -15.75
N CYS A 68 2.36 8.54 -14.63
CA CYS A 68 2.48 7.94 -13.30
C CYS A 68 1.07 7.61 -12.75
N ARG A 69 0.74 6.33 -12.60
CA ARG A 69 -0.53 5.92 -12.00
C ARG A 69 -0.46 6.08 -10.48
N SER A 70 -1.25 7.00 -9.93
CA SER A 70 -1.38 7.24 -8.49
C SER A 70 -2.84 7.02 -8.05
N ILE A 71 -3.34 5.79 -8.25
CA ILE A 71 -4.76 5.40 -8.03
C ILE A 71 -4.91 4.42 -6.86
N GLY A 72 -3.98 4.48 -5.91
CA GLY A 72 -3.92 3.59 -4.75
C GLY A 72 -2.97 2.41 -4.94
N TYR A 73 -2.79 1.68 -3.84
CA TYR A 73 -1.98 0.47 -3.77
C TYR A 73 -2.88 -0.77 -3.66
N ARG A 74 -2.29 -1.96 -3.70
CA ARG A 74 -2.98 -3.20 -3.41
C ARG A 74 -1.99 -4.16 -2.76
N ALA A 75 -2.37 -4.78 -1.64
CA ALA A 75 -1.55 -5.86 -1.09
C ALA A 75 -1.64 -7.10 -1.99
N VAL A 76 -0.68 -8.01 -1.83
CA VAL A 76 -0.64 -9.30 -2.50
C VAL A 76 -0.61 -10.37 -1.42
N SER A 77 -1.40 -11.43 -1.57
CA SER A 77 -1.32 -12.55 -0.65
C SER A 77 -0.01 -13.30 -0.85
N VAL A 78 0.74 -13.51 0.25
CA VAL A 78 1.99 -14.28 0.25
C VAL A 78 1.78 -15.75 0.63
N ASP A 79 0.58 -16.09 1.10
CA ASP A 79 0.25 -17.42 1.59
C ASP A 79 -1.20 -17.77 1.21
N ASN A 80 -1.36 -18.93 0.57
CA ASN A 80 -2.65 -19.45 0.14
C ASN A 80 -3.51 -19.95 1.28
N HIS A 81 -3.05 -19.95 2.53
CA HIS A 81 -3.84 -20.27 3.72
C HIS A 81 -4.57 -19.05 4.30
N ILE A 82 -4.13 -17.83 3.98
CA ILE A 82 -4.76 -16.60 4.49
C ILE A 82 -6.04 -16.30 3.70
N ASN A 83 -7.13 -15.95 4.39
CA ASN A 83 -8.35 -15.50 3.73
C ASN A 83 -8.18 -14.07 3.20
N PHE A 84 -8.09 -13.91 1.89
CA PHE A 84 -7.68 -12.66 1.24
C PHE A 84 -8.66 -12.26 0.13
N ASP A 85 -9.11 -11.00 0.14
CA ASP A 85 -9.89 -10.41 -0.93
C ASP A 85 -8.93 -9.82 -1.97
N GLU A 86 -8.64 -10.59 -3.03
CA GLU A 86 -7.73 -10.18 -4.12
C GLU A 86 -8.18 -8.89 -4.83
N ARG A 87 -9.50 -8.65 -4.88
CA ARG A 87 -10.05 -7.46 -5.53
C ARG A 87 -9.80 -6.22 -4.70
N LYS A 88 -9.99 -6.30 -3.38
CA LYS A 88 -9.70 -5.19 -2.45
C LYS A 88 -8.21 -5.08 -2.09
N GLY A 89 -7.46 -6.17 -2.19
CA GLY A 89 -6.07 -6.27 -1.76
C GLY A 89 -5.91 -6.24 -0.25
N CYS A 90 -6.78 -6.94 0.48
CA CYS A 90 -6.79 -6.95 1.93
C CYS A 90 -7.15 -8.33 2.49
N VAL A 91 -6.68 -8.61 3.69
CA VAL A 91 -7.10 -9.80 4.45
C VAL A 91 -8.53 -9.60 4.93
N LEU A 92 -9.37 -10.61 4.73
CA LEU A 92 -10.72 -10.61 5.28
C LEU A 92 -10.65 -10.80 6.80
N ASN A 93 -11.09 -9.78 7.54
CA ASN A 93 -11.00 -9.72 8.98
C ASN A 93 -12.21 -9.02 9.59
N ALA A 94 -12.46 -9.26 10.89
CA ALA A 94 -13.41 -8.49 11.69
C ALA A 94 -12.68 -7.89 12.91
N GLY A 95 -12.57 -6.56 12.94
CA GLY A 95 -11.81 -5.84 13.97
C GLY A 95 -10.31 -6.15 14.00
N GLY A 96 -9.79 -6.89 13.03
CA GLY A 96 -8.40 -7.39 13.00
C GLY A 96 -8.25 -8.90 13.18
N ARG A 97 -9.28 -9.63 13.65
CA ARG A 97 -9.26 -11.11 13.66
C ARG A 97 -9.49 -11.63 12.24
N VAL A 98 -8.59 -12.46 11.73
CA VAL A 98 -8.71 -13.00 10.37
C VAL A 98 -9.86 -14.01 10.31
N LEU A 99 -10.70 -13.90 9.27
CA LEU A 99 -11.80 -14.83 9.04
C LEU A 99 -11.27 -16.16 8.47
N LYS A 100 -11.92 -17.28 8.81
CA LYS A 100 -11.61 -18.57 8.17
C LYS A 100 -11.84 -18.50 6.66
N ARG A 101 -11.08 -19.26 5.89
CA ARG A 101 -11.06 -19.20 4.40
C ARG A 101 -12.42 -19.37 3.71
N ASN A 102 -13.32 -20.13 4.30
CA ASN A 102 -14.65 -20.40 3.74
C ASN A 102 -15.66 -19.27 3.97
N LEU A 103 -15.26 -18.20 4.68
CA LEU A 103 -16.12 -17.09 5.03
C LEU A 103 -15.82 -15.85 4.19
N THR A 104 -16.86 -15.07 3.96
CA THR A 104 -16.88 -13.86 3.15
C THR A 104 -17.18 -12.64 4.02
N GLY A 105 -17.07 -11.45 3.44
CA GLY A 105 -17.37 -10.20 4.16
C GLY A 105 -18.81 -10.04 4.65
N SER A 106 -19.78 -10.78 4.08
CA SER A 106 -21.18 -10.79 4.58
C SER A 106 -21.35 -11.63 5.85
N ASP A 107 -20.44 -12.57 6.10
CA ASP A 107 -20.47 -13.48 7.25
C ASP A 107 -19.98 -12.80 8.53
N GLN A 108 -19.66 -11.50 8.45
CA GLN A 108 -19.34 -10.64 9.60
C GLN A 108 -20.49 -10.55 10.62
N THR A 109 -21.72 -10.97 10.28
CA THR A 109 -22.91 -10.97 11.16
C THR A 109 -23.16 -12.30 11.88
N ILE A 110 -22.35 -13.34 11.65
CA ILE A 110 -22.47 -14.62 12.37
C ILE A 110 -21.92 -14.43 13.80
N ASP A 111 -22.77 -14.70 14.81
CA ASP A 111 -22.51 -14.48 16.24
C ASP A 111 -21.70 -15.61 16.91
N ASP A 112 -21.57 -16.78 16.27
CA ASP A 112 -20.78 -17.89 16.80
C ASP A 112 -19.28 -17.66 16.53
N ILE A 113 -18.60 -17.13 17.54
CA ILE A 113 -17.22 -16.63 17.53
C ILE A 113 -16.18 -17.73 17.28
N GLU A 114 -16.42 -18.98 17.70
CA GLU A 114 -15.40 -20.03 17.66
C GLU A 114 -15.13 -20.57 16.25
N ASP A 115 -16.13 -20.60 15.37
CA ASP A 115 -15.98 -21.14 14.02
C ASP A 115 -15.69 -20.11 12.93
N LYS A 116 -15.69 -18.83 13.29
CA LYS A 116 -15.58 -17.71 12.35
C LYS A 116 -14.15 -17.27 12.05
N TYR A 117 -13.25 -17.41 13.01
CA TYR A 117 -11.90 -16.84 12.93
C TYR A 117 -10.82 -17.90 12.81
N GLU A 118 -9.72 -17.54 12.15
CA GLU A 118 -8.48 -18.31 12.21
C GLU A 118 -7.82 -18.05 13.57
N SER A 119 -7.75 -19.09 14.41
CA SER A 119 -7.26 -18.97 15.79
C SER A 119 -5.81 -18.48 15.81
N GLY A 120 -5.56 -17.33 16.46
CA GLY A 120 -4.23 -16.76 16.62
C GLY A 120 -3.73 -15.96 15.42
N LEU A 121 -4.54 -15.77 14.38
CA LEU A 121 -4.17 -14.99 13.19
C LEU A 121 -4.90 -13.64 13.15
N TYR A 122 -4.11 -12.56 13.06
CA TYR A 122 -4.59 -11.19 13.06
C TYR A 122 -4.00 -10.38 11.91
N ALA A 123 -4.69 -9.33 11.50
CA ALA A 123 -4.20 -8.36 10.54
C ALA A 123 -4.37 -6.94 11.09
N SER A 124 -3.38 -6.07 10.85
CA SER A 124 -3.43 -4.64 11.18
C SER A 124 -2.91 -3.78 10.02
N GLY A 125 -3.14 -2.48 10.12
CA GLY A 125 -2.74 -1.49 9.13
C GLY A 125 -3.41 -1.72 7.77
N TRP A 126 -2.73 -1.30 6.70
CA TRP A 126 -3.26 -1.35 5.34
C TRP A 126 -3.60 -2.77 4.85
N LEU A 127 -2.95 -3.80 5.39
CA LEU A 127 -3.31 -5.18 5.07
C LEU A 127 -4.72 -5.56 5.57
N ALA A 128 -5.17 -4.94 6.66
CA ALA A 128 -6.50 -5.14 7.25
C ALA A 128 -7.55 -4.14 6.74
N THR A 129 -7.17 -2.88 6.51
CA THR A 129 -8.11 -1.78 6.25
C THR A 129 -8.09 -1.29 4.80
N GLY A 130 -7.14 -1.75 3.99
CA GLY A 130 -6.83 -1.17 2.69
C GLY A 130 -5.95 0.07 2.79
N PRO A 131 -5.39 0.52 1.65
CA PRO A 131 -4.34 1.52 1.58
C PRO A 131 -4.87 2.95 1.67
N THR A 132 -5.58 3.23 2.76
CA THR A 132 -6.15 4.54 3.06
C THR A 132 -5.78 4.96 4.48
N GLY A 133 -5.84 6.27 4.74
CA GLY A 133 -5.44 6.83 6.03
C GLY A 133 -3.96 7.16 6.12
N VAL A 134 -3.62 7.95 7.14
CA VAL A 134 -2.25 8.40 7.42
C VAL A 134 -1.61 7.51 8.49
N ILE A 135 -0.35 7.77 8.84
CA ILE A 135 0.39 7.01 9.87
C ILE A 135 -0.40 6.92 11.18
N LEU A 136 -1.06 8.00 11.61
CA LEU A 136 -1.86 8.02 12.83
C LEU A 136 -3.08 7.07 12.75
N THR A 137 -3.72 6.96 11.58
CA THR A 137 -4.83 6.03 11.35
C THR A 137 -4.35 4.58 11.51
N THR A 138 -3.21 4.25 10.92
CA THR A 138 -2.58 2.93 11.04
C THR A 138 -2.19 2.61 12.49
N MET A 139 -1.64 3.60 13.22
CA MET A 139 -1.27 3.45 14.63
C MET A 139 -2.48 3.10 15.49
N ASN A 140 -3.57 3.87 15.39
CA ASN A 140 -4.78 3.63 16.19
C ASN A 140 -5.44 2.29 15.84
N ASN A 141 -5.50 1.92 14.55
CA ASN A 141 -5.95 0.60 14.14
C ASN A 141 -5.11 -0.51 14.80
N SER A 142 -3.79 -0.37 14.77
CA SER A 142 -2.87 -1.37 15.31
C SER A 142 -3.00 -1.52 16.82
N PHE A 143 -3.27 -0.43 17.56
CA PHE A 143 -3.60 -0.51 18.99
C PHE A 143 -4.89 -1.29 19.26
N GLY A 144 -5.93 -1.08 18.46
CA GLY A 144 -7.16 -1.86 18.56
C GLY A 144 -6.92 -3.36 18.36
N VAL A 145 -6.11 -3.73 17.36
CA VAL A 145 -5.75 -5.13 17.12
C VAL A 145 -4.93 -5.71 18.27
N ALA A 146 -3.95 -4.96 18.80
CA ALA A 146 -3.15 -5.40 19.93
C ALA A 146 -4.00 -5.63 21.19
N ASP A 147 -4.99 -4.78 21.45
CA ASP A 147 -5.93 -4.96 22.56
C ASP A 147 -6.80 -6.23 22.37
N LEU A 148 -7.23 -6.53 21.13
CA LEU A 148 -7.94 -7.79 20.84
C LEU A 148 -7.07 -9.01 21.10
N VAL A 149 -5.81 -9.00 20.66
CA VAL A 149 -4.85 -10.08 20.94
C VAL A 149 -4.72 -10.29 22.45
N CYS A 150 -4.52 -9.21 23.21
CA CYS A 150 -4.45 -9.27 24.67
C CYS A 150 -5.73 -9.84 25.32
N ARG A 151 -6.91 -9.48 24.82
CA ARG A 151 -8.19 -10.01 25.30
C ARG A 151 -8.34 -11.50 25.00
N ASP A 152 -7.96 -11.94 23.80
CA ASP A 152 -8.09 -13.34 23.37
C ASP A 152 -7.16 -14.29 24.14
N PHE A 153 -5.98 -13.79 24.55
CA PHE A 153 -5.14 -14.49 25.52
C PHE A 153 -5.81 -14.58 26.90
N LYS A 154 -6.34 -13.47 27.42
CA LYS A 154 -6.97 -13.43 28.75
C LYS A 154 -8.23 -14.31 28.84
N SER A 155 -8.99 -14.43 27.74
CA SER A 155 -10.20 -15.26 27.67
C SER A 155 -9.93 -16.72 27.32
N ASN A 156 -8.66 -17.14 27.16
CA ASN A 156 -8.27 -18.48 26.71
C ASN A 156 -8.87 -18.88 25.34
N THR A 157 -9.14 -17.90 24.47
CA THR A 157 -9.54 -18.13 23.07
C THR A 157 -8.34 -18.61 22.27
N ILE A 158 -7.16 -18.01 22.49
CA ILE A 158 -5.89 -18.56 22.01
C ILE A 158 -5.33 -19.49 23.09
N ARG A 159 -5.23 -20.78 22.79
CA ARG A 159 -4.56 -21.75 23.66
C ARG A 159 -3.24 -22.19 23.07
N LEU A 160 -2.14 -21.73 23.67
CA LEU A 160 -0.81 -22.24 23.34
C LEU A 160 -0.68 -23.64 23.95
N LYS A 161 -0.76 -24.68 23.10
CA LYS A 161 -0.58 -26.07 23.56
C LYS A 161 0.89 -26.36 23.91
N THR A 162 1.83 -25.71 23.24
CA THR A 162 3.28 -25.90 23.44
C THR A 162 4.02 -24.68 22.90
N SER A 163 5.17 -24.35 23.49
CA SER A 163 6.10 -23.38 22.89
C SER A 163 6.69 -23.97 21.61
N LEU A 164 6.65 -23.23 20.50
CA LEU A 164 7.33 -23.61 19.28
C LEU A 164 8.76 -23.04 19.30
N PRO A 165 9.78 -23.76 18.80
CA PRO A 165 11.20 -23.37 18.90
C PRO A 165 11.60 -22.11 18.11
N GLY A 166 10.64 -21.35 17.59
CA GLY A 166 10.89 -20.23 16.68
C GLY A 166 11.39 -20.71 15.31
N LEU A 167 11.87 -19.76 14.51
CA LEU A 167 12.49 -20.06 13.22
C LEU A 167 14.00 -20.25 13.44
N ASP A 168 14.54 -21.39 13.01
CA ASP A 168 16.00 -21.57 12.93
C ASP A 168 16.57 -20.70 11.80
N LEU A 169 17.39 -19.73 12.20
CA LEU A 169 18.05 -18.78 11.30
C LEU A 169 19.43 -19.25 10.84
N SER A 170 19.89 -20.42 11.28
CA SER A 170 21.17 -21.00 10.89
C SER A 170 21.27 -21.11 9.36
N GLY A 171 22.36 -20.59 8.79
CA GLY A 171 22.60 -20.61 7.35
C GLY A 171 21.69 -19.69 6.53
N ARG A 172 20.80 -18.90 7.17
CA ARG A 172 19.94 -17.93 6.50
C ARG A 172 20.53 -16.53 6.58
N THR A 173 20.43 -15.79 5.49
CA THR A 173 20.80 -14.37 5.50
C THR A 173 19.63 -13.54 6.04
N TYR A 174 19.86 -12.83 7.13
CA TYR A 174 18.90 -11.89 7.72
C TYR A 174 19.62 -10.62 8.17
N VAL A 175 18.86 -9.54 8.38
CA VAL A 175 19.35 -8.28 8.92
C VAL A 175 18.75 -8.06 10.29
N ASN A 176 19.56 -8.16 11.33
CA ASN A 176 19.15 -7.81 12.68
C ASN A 176 19.20 -6.28 12.89
N TRP A 177 18.85 -5.83 14.09
CA TRP A 177 18.83 -4.40 14.42
C TRP A 177 20.21 -3.73 14.30
N SER A 178 21.27 -4.41 14.73
CA SER A 178 22.66 -3.89 14.65
C SER A 178 23.10 -3.74 13.19
N GLY A 179 22.77 -4.70 12.32
CA GLY A 179 22.99 -4.63 10.88
C GLY A 179 22.21 -3.50 10.19
N TRP A 180 20.94 -3.31 10.55
CA TRP A 180 20.15 -2.16 10.08
C TRP A 180 20.79 -0.83 10.49
N LYS A 181 21.20 -0.66 11.76
CA LYS A 181 21.89 0.55 12.23
C LYS A 181 23.20 0.79 11.47
N ALA A 182 23.91 -0.26 11.06
CA ALA A 182 25.13 -0.12 10.25
C ALA A 182 24.82 0.41 8.84
N ILE A 183 23.76 -0.09 8.20
CA ILE A 183 23.25 0.44 6.93
C ILE A 183 22.88 1.92 7.09
N ASP A 184 22.09 2.25 8.12
CA ASP A 184 21.65 3.61 8.40
C ASP A 184 22.83 4.60 8.54
N ARG A 185 23.85 4.23 9.33
CA ARG A 185 25.07 5.05 9.49
C ARG A 185 25.80 5.27 8.17
N GLU A 186 25.91 4.23 7.34
CA GLU A 186 26.59 4.35 6.05
C GLU A 186 25.80 5.25 5.09
N GLU A 187 24.47 5.12 5.03
CA GLU A 187 23.63 6.02 4.23
C GLU A 187 23.76 7.48 4.68
N VAL A 188 23.77 7.73 6.00
CA VAL A 188 23.97 9.08 6.55
C VAL A 188 25.35 9.62 6.20
N ARG A 189 26.41 8.83 6.38
CA ARG A 189 27.80 9.21 6.03
C ARG A 189 27.94 9.58 4.56
N LEU A 190 27.35 8.77 3.66
CA LEU A 190 27.34 9.05 2.22
C LEU A 190 26.52 10.31 1.88
N GLY A 191 25.46 10.58 2.63
CA GLY A 191 24.64 11.78 2.50
C GLY A 191 25.39 13.06 2.91
N GLN A 192 26.15 13.02 4.01
CA GLN A 192 26.92 14.18 4.51
C GLN A 192 27.89 14.73 3.46
N ALA A 193 28.58 13.86 2.71
CA ALA A 193 29.48 14.24 1.63
C ALA A 193 28.78 14.97 0.45
N LYS A 194 27.45 14.94 0.42
CA LYS A 194 26.60 15.55 -0.60
C LYS A 194 25.61 16.57 -0.02
N GLU A 195 25.76 16.95 1.25
CA GLU A 195 24.85 17.86 1.95
C GLU A 195 23.39 17.36 1.98
N LYS A 196 23.20 16.04 2.05
CA LYS A 196 21.90 15.37 2.15
C LYS A 196 21.73 14.73 3.53
N PRO A 197 20.49 14.56 4.03
CA PRO A 197 20.25 13.80 5.28
C PRO A 197 20.80 12.36 5.22
N ARG A 198 20.73 11.75 4.02
CA ARG A 198 21.31 10.45 3.70
C ARG A 198 21.42 10.26 2.18
N GLU A 199 22.26 9.34 1.74
CA GLU A 199 22.24 8.76 0.41
C GLU A 199 21.86 7.29 0.52
N LYS A 200 20.68 6.93 0.04
CA LYS A 200 20.16 5.56 0.20
C LYS A 200 21.00 4.59 -0.62
N LEU A 201 21.34 3.45 -0.03
CA LEU A 201 21.88 2.34 -0.78
C LEU A 201 20.75 1.77 -1.65
N THR A 202 21.05 1.41 -2.89
CA THR A 202 20.08 0.80 -3.82
C THR A 202 20.46 -0.62 -4.24
N CYS A 203 21.64 -1.09 -3.82
CA CYS A 203 22.13 -2.43 -4.09
C CYS A 203 21.97 -3.34 -2.86
N ILE A 204 21.09 -4.34 -2.95
CA ILE A 204 20.80 -5.29 -1.88
C ILE A 204 22.07 -6.02 -1.42
N LYS A 205 22.92 -6.47 -2.35
CA LYS A 205 24.19 -7.15 -2.02
C LYS A 205 25.08 -6.27 -1.14
N ARG A 206 25.14 -4.96 -1.40
CA ARG A 206 25.91 -4.01 -0.59
C ARG A 206 25.31 -3.82 0.79
N MET A 207 23.98 -3.71 0.88
CA MET A 207 23.28 -3.62 2.17
C MET A 207 23.59 -4.84 3.04
N LEU A 208 23.50 -6.05 2.47
CA LEU A 208 23.75 -7.29 3.19
C LEU A 208 25.21 -7.41 3.67
N GLN A 209 26.18 -6.99 2.85
CA GLN A 209 27.60 -6.95 3.25
C GLN A 209 27.85 -6.00 4.43
N ILE A 210 27.21 -4.83 4.44
CA ILE A 210 27.34 -3.87 5.55
C ILE A 210 26.70 -4.43 6.81
N ALA A 211 25.49 -5.00 6.67
CA ALA A 211 24.76 -5.59 7.79
C ALA A 211 25.52 -6.78 8.42
N SER A 212 26.12 -7.66 7.61
CA SER A 212 26.87 -8.83 8.12
C SER A 212 28.16 -8.46 8.86
N ASN A 213 28.71 -7.28 8.59
CA ASN A 213 29.93 -6.80 9.25
C ASN A 213 29.63 -6.05 10.55
N ALA A 214 28.35 -5.84 10.89
CA ALA A 214 27.97 -5.28 12.16
C ALA A 214 28.09 -6.37 13.23
N SER A 215 28.89 -6.14 14.26
CA SER A 215 28.85 -6.95 15.48
C SER A 215 27.44 -6.90 16.09
N GLU A 216 27.01 -7.98 16.73
CA GLU A 216 25.75 -8.01 17.48
C GLU A 216 25.71 -6.94 18.57
#